data_AF-A0A9W7DWQ2-F1
#
_entry.id   AF-A0A9W7DWQ2-F1
#
_cell.length_a   1.000
_cell.length_b   1.000
_cell.length_c   1.000
_cell.angle_alpha   90.00
_cell.angle_beta   90.00
_cell.angle_gamma   90.00
#
_symmetry.space_group_name_H-M   'P 1'
#
loop_
_entity.id
_entity.type
_entity.pdbx_description
1 polymer ?
#
loop_
_entity_poly.entity_id
_entity_poly.type
_entity_poly.pdbx_seq_one_letter_code
_entity_poly.pdbx_strand_id
1 'polypeptide(L)'
;MPRPLLTLLFLLLSFLSSLQLISSARQTVTFPISSPSSTYSAFTPITKSIDLWGIPVLSSADVSNADLRHVASILAQYLDNDEDGCPDDRNVVFQLNEYHPAGPYGVIVFKDNEEKSNLERGLTSSQSTMYSWFETLTVENDVKSSCSGKSASNSCFDETLRSTFNLISRRGLASISSSNWGEQKYSTIADEMDVARGGYMTNPPSTYPDDAVFTDPDLGYAEQVRMFAYYSVTSMLGIHENRKLWAAEDGDPCSLSKNNDNGEDCSPWKPRSPSLMKDILPDMFTFLEDDLSHTLQCVCGEVGGKAPDGVYQIEGGK
;
A
#
# COMPACT_ATOMS: atom_id res chain seq x y z
N MET A 1 10.69 -49.85 55.32
CA MET A 1 9.80 -49.64 54.15
C MET A 1 10.11 -48.26 53.57
N PRO A 2 10.42 -48.14 52.27
CA PRO A 2 11.27 -47.07 51.75
C PRO A 2 10.50 -46.00 50.95
N ARG A 3 10.82 -44.74 51.27
CA ARG A 3 10.96 -43.57 50.38
C ARG A 3 9.99 -43.45 49.17
N PRO A 4 8.81 -42.83 49.35
CA PRO A 4 8.05 -42.25 48.23
C PRO A 4 8.40 -40.77 47.96
N LEU A 5 9.14 -40.11 48.86
CA LEU A 5 9.37 -38.66 48.77
C LEU A 5 10.57 -38.25 47.89
N LEU A 6 11.53 -39.17 47.65
CA LEU A 6 12.76 -38.84 46.91
C LEU A 6 12.58 -39.02 45.39
N THR A 7 11.65 -39.86 44.95
CA THR A 7 11.33 -40.08 43.52
C THR A 7 10.47 -38.96 42.93
N LEU A 8 9.64 -38.29 43.74
CA LEU A 8 8.86 -37.15 43.27
C LEU A 8 9.73 -35.90 43.04
N LEU A 9 10.82 -35.76 43.81
CA LEU A 9 11.76 -34.63 43.67
C LEU A 9 12.60 -34.75 42.38
N PHE A 10 12.98 -35.96 41.97
CA PHE A 10 13.71 -36.16 40.70
C PHE A 10 12.84 -35.98 39.45
N LEU A 11 11.54 -36.30 39.50
CA LEU A 11 10.62 -36.06 38.39
C LEU A 11 10.25 -34.57 38.22
N LEU A 12 10.19 -33.82 39.32
CA LEU A 12 10.00 -32.36 39.26
C LEU A 12 11.26 -31.61 38.78
N LEU A 13 12.46 -32.09 39.13
CA LEU A 13 13.71 -31.48 38.63
C LEU A 13 14.02 -31.82 37.16
N SER A 14 13.50 -32.91 36.60
CA SER A 14 13.58 -33.17 35.15
C SER A 14 12.56 -32.39 34.31
N PHE A 15 11.49 -31.84 34.92
CA PHE A 15 10.50 -31.04 34.20
C PHE A 15 10.82 -29.53 34.20
N LEU A 16 11.75 -29.09 35.06
CA LEU A 16 12.21 -27.70 35.15
C LEU A 16 13.42 -27.38 34.25
N SER A 17 13.95 -28.34 33.50
CA SER A 17 15.12 -28.13 32.62
C SER A 17 14.78 -27.95 31.13
N SER A 18 13.50 -27.87 30.75
CA SER A 18 13.10 -27.71 29.34
C SER A 18 12.11 -26.58 29.09
N LEU A 19 11.98 -25.63 30.01
CA LEU A 19 11.53 -24.28 29.63
C LEU A 19 12.77 -23.48 29.22
N GLN A 20 13.33 -23.82 28.06
CA GLN A 20 14.12 -22.85 27.34
C GLN A 20 13.15 -21.71 27.02
N LEU A 21 13.30 -20.57 27.71
CA LEU A 21 12.82 -19.31 27.17
C LEU A 21 13.53 -19.15 25.82
N ILE A 22 12.85 -19.50 24.74
CA ILE A 22 13.23 -19.03 23.41
C ILE A 22 12.92 -17.54 23.46
N SER A 23 13.90 -16.76 23.91
CA SER A 23 13.98 -15.35 23.58
C SER A 23 14.13 -15.31 22.06
N SER A 24 13.01 -15.22 21.34
CA SER A 24 13.03 -14.91 19.92
C SER A 24 13.65 -13.52 19.81
N ALA A 25 14.94 -13.47 19.48
CA ALA A 25 15.57 -12.20 19.17
C ALA A 25 14.87 -11.69 17.91
N ARG A 26 14.05 -10.64 18.05
CA ARG A 26 13.47 -9.87 16.94
C ARG A 26 14.54 -9.68 15.87
N GLN A 27 14.40 -10.37 14.75
CA GLN A 27 15.34 -10.19 13.66
C GLN A 27 14.96 -8.89 12.96
N THR A 28 15.80 -7.89 13.12
CA THR A 28 15.58 -6.61 12.45
C THR A 28 15.92 -6.75 10.98
N VAL A 29 14.91 -6.67 10.11
CA VAL A 29 15.13 -6.54 8.66
C VAL A 29 15.52 -5.10 8.35
N THR A 30 16.66 -4.94 7.69
CA THR A 30 17.21 -3.64 7.32
C THR A 30 17.38 -3.55 5.81
N PHE A 31 16.81 -2.51 5.20
CA PHE A 31 17.01 -2.20 3.79
C PHE A 31 17.96 -0.98 3.65
N PRO A 32 19.24 -1.20 3.31
CA PRO A 32 20.22 -0.12 3.24
C PRO A 32 20.01 0.76 2.00
N ILE A 33 20.34 2.04 2.14
CA ILE A 33 20.47 2.92 0.97
C ILE A 33 21.78 2.57 0.27
N SER A 34 21.71 2.36 -1.03
CA SER A 34 22.84 2.01 -1.90
C SER A 34 22.79 2.79 -3.20
N SER A 35 23.80 2.59 -4.06
CA SER A 35 23.77 3.10 -5.43
C SER A 35 22.85 2.23 -6.30
N PRO A 36 22.04 2.83 -7.20
CA PRO A 36 21.21 2.09 -8.14
C PRO A 36 22.01 1.12 -9.00
N SER A 37 21.35 0.03 -9.41
CA SER A 37 21.86 -0.86 -10.46
C SER A 37 22.19 -0.09 -11.74
N SER A 38 23.22 -0.54 -12.47
CA SER A 38 23.62 0.03 -13.76
C SER A 38 22.49 -0.01 -14.82
N THR A 39 21.50 -0.88 -14.62
CA THR A 39 20.25 -0.91 -15.41
C THR A 39 19.55 0.45 -15.43
N TYR A 40 19.62 1.22 -14.34
CA TYR A 40 18.98 2.53 -14.22
C TYR A 40 19.89 3.70 -14.60
N SER A 41 21.05 3.44 -15.22
CA SER A 41 22.01 4.50 -15.61
C SER A 41 21.42 5.57 -16.56
N ALA A 42 20.37 5.21 -17.30
CA ALA A 42 19.63 6.15 -18.15
C ALA A 42 18.77 7.16 -17.35
N PHE A 43 18.42 6.84 -16.11
CA PHE A 43 17.56 7.67 -15.27
C PHE A 43 18.40 8.72 -14.54
N THR A 44 19.03 9.64 -15.26
CA THR A 44 19.67 10.80 -14.61
C THR A 44 18.58 11.76 -14.15
N PRO A 45 18.53 12.22 -12.88
CA PRO A 45 19.62 12.26 -11.89
C PRO A 45 19.52 11.25 -10.72
N ILE A 46 18.95 10.07 -10.94
CA ILE A 46 18.80 9.03 -9.91
C ILE A 46 20.16 8.52 -9.44
N THR A 47 20.39 8.55 -8.12
CA THR A 47 21.68 8.20 -7.50
C THR A 47 21.56 7.36 -6.24
N LYS A 48 20.35 7.20 -5.69
CA LYS A 48 20.06 6.40 -4.49
C LYS A 48 19.03 5.32 -4.78
N SER A 49 19.18 4.20 -4.10
CA SER A 49 18.28 3.04 -4.19
C SER A 49 18.10 2.41 -2.82
N ILE A 50 16.87 2.01 -2.50
CA ILE A 50 16.55 1.00 -1.49
C ILE A 50 15.92 -0.17 -2.24
N ASP A 51 16.39 -1.38 -1.99
CA ASP A 51 15.86 -2.60 -2.60
C ASP A 51 14.97 -3.33 -1.58
N LEU A 52 13.69 -3.49 -1.93
CA LEU A 52 12.71 -4.21 -1.12
C LEU A 52 12.40 -5.54 -1.79
N TRP A 53 13.18 -6.57 -1.46
CA TRP A 53 13.06 -7.91 -2.06
C TRP A 53 13.09 -7.89 -3.60
N GLY A 54 13.98 -7.07 -4.18
CA GLY A 54 14.12 -6.87 -5.62
C GLY A 54 13.23 -5.77 -6.21
N ILE A 55 12.36 -5.14 -5.42
CA ILE A 55 11.54 -4.00 -5.83
C ILE A 55 12.32 -2.70 -5.53
N PRO A 56 12.79 -1.96 -6.54
CA PRO A 56 13.57 -0.75 -6.34
C PRO A 56 12.71 0.44 -5.92
N VAL A 57 13.13 1.12 -4.85
CA VAL A 57 12.74 2.49 -4.51
C VAL A 57 13.93 3.39 -4.79
N LEU A 58 13.84 4.17 -5.86
CA LEU A 58 14.91 5.00 -6.39
C LEU A 58 14.69 6.46 -6.00
N SER A 59 15.77 7.22 -5.86
CA SER A 59 15.66 8.68 -5.76
C SER A 59 16.80 9.45 -6.41
N SER A 60 16.52 10.70 -6.73
CA SER A 60 17.57 11.66 -7.08
C SER A 60 18.46 12.02 -5.88
N ALA A 61 19.58 12.67 -6.18
CA ALA A 61 20.57 13.07 -5.17
C ALA A 61 19.98 14.04 -4.12
N ASP A 62 19.08 14.92 -4.53
CA ASP A 62 18.55 16.01 -3.69
C ASP A 62 17.40 15.57 -2.77
N VAL A 63 16.79 14.41 -3.01
CA VAL A 63 15.79 13.82 -2.09
C VAL A 63 16.47 13.41 -0.79
N SER A 64 15.95 13.77 0.38
CA SER A 64 16.60 13.39 1.64
C SER A 64 16.58 11.87 1.86
N ASN A 65 17.55 11.34 2.60
CA ASN A 65 17.49 9.92 2.99
C ASN A 65 16.24 9.61 3.82
N ALA A 66 15.74 10.56 4.62
CA ALA A 66 14.52 10.38 5.41
C ALA A 66 13.29 10.20 4.50
N ASP A 67 13.16 11.01 3.45
CA ASP A 67 12.03 10.92 2.51
C ASP A 67 12.08 9.63 1.70
N LEU A 68 13.26 9.24 1.21
CA LEU A 68 13.44 7.96 0.52
C LEU A 68 13.08 6.77 1.43
N ARG A 69 13.52 6.82 2.69
CA ARG A 69 13.20 5.78 3.68
C ARG A 69 11.71 5.75 4.02
N HIS A 70 11.05 6.90 4.10
CA HIS A 70 9.61 7.01 4.31
C HIS A 70 8.83 6.29 3.20
N VAL A 71 9.16 6.57 1.92
CA VAL A 71 8.54 5.90 0.78
C VAL A 71 8.77 4.39 0.82
N ALA A 72 10.01 3.96 1.09
CA ALA A 72 10.31 2.54 1.22
C ALA A 72 9.56 1.88 2.40
N SER A 73 9.38 2.57 3.52
CA SER A 73 8.67 2.03 4.69
C SER A 73 7.18 1.79 4.43
N ILE A 74 6.53 2.64 3.65
CA ILE A 74 5.12 2.47 3.31
C ILE A 74 4.96 1.30 2.34
N LEU A 75 5.84 1.20 1.33
CA LEU A 75 5.82 0.06 0.41
C LEU A 75 6.09 -1.25 1.16
N ALA A 76 7.05 -1.28 2.09
CA ALA A 76 7.31 -2.45 2.92
C ALA A 76 6.11 -2.84 3.78
N GLN A 77 5.48 -1.88 4.48
CA GLN A 77 4.30 -2.15 5.33
C GLN A 77 3.08 -2.67 4.55
N TYR A 78 2.92 -2.32 3.27
CA TYR A 78 1.87 -2.92 2.44
C TYR A 78 2.21 -4.34 1.96
N LEU A 79 3.50 -4.69 1.85
CA LEU A 79 3.95 -5.99 1.35
C LEU A 79 4.18 -7.02 2.46
N ASP A 80 4.49 -6.55 3.66
CA ASP A 80 4.62 -7.30 4.91
C ASP A 80 3.99 -6.46 6.02
N ASN A 81 2.72 -6.75 6.26
CA ASN A 81 1.88 -6.01 7.19
C ASN A 81 2.03 -6.49 8.64
N ASP A 82 2.49 -7.72 8.87
CA ASP A 82 2.74 -8.28 10.20
C ASP A 82 4.15 -7.96 10.73
N GLU A 83 4.97 -7.37 9.85
CA GLU A 83 6.33 -6.92 10.06
C GLU A 83 7.30 -8.05 10.44
N ASP A 84 7.00 -9.31 10.07
CA ASP A 84 7.85 -10.45 10.39
C ASP A 84 9.16 -10.50 9.57
N GLY A 85 9.28 -9.64 8.56
CA GLY A 85 10.43 -9.52 7.67
C GLY A 85 10.33 -10.35 6.39
N CYS A 86 9.25 -11.11 6.21
CA CYS A 86 8.91 -11.88 5.02
C CYS A 86 7.67 -11.23 4.36
N PRO A 87 7.64 -11.03 3.02
CA PRO A 87 6.43 -10.56 2.36
C PRO A 87 5.25 -11.52 2.57
N ASP A 88 4.08 -10.96 2.84
CA ASP A 88 2.83 -11.69 3.02
C ASP A 88 2.51 -12.47 1.74
N ASP A 89 2.40 -11.77 0.59
CA ASP A 89 2.23 -12.39 -0.72
C ASP A 89 3.55 -12.44 -1.50
N ARG A 90 4.21 -13.59 -1.46
CA ARG A 90 5.40 -13.81 -2.29
C ARG A 90 5.10 -13.74 -3.79
N ASN A 91 3.88 -14.06 -4.22
CA ASN A 91 3.53 -13.97 -5.64
C ASN A 91 3.46 -12.52 -6.08
N VAL A 92 2.96 -11.61 -5.23
CA VAL A 92 2.97 -10.17 -5.51
C VAL A 92 4.40 -9.66 -5.66
N VAL A 93 5.29 -10.00 -4.72
CA VAL A 93 6.70 -9.60 -4.84
C VAL A 93 7.37 -10.20 -6.07
N PHE A 94 7.14 -11.48 -6.35
CA PHE A 94 7.63 -12.14 -7.57
C PHE A 94 7.11 -11.48 -8.84
N GLN A 95 5.82 -11.12 -8.87
CA GLN A 95 5.20 -10.42 -9.99
C GLN A 95 5.79 -9.02 -10.18
N LEU A 96 6.07 -8.31 -9.08
CA LEU A 96 6.64 -6.97 -9.12
C LEU A 96 8.12 -6.96 -9.53
N ASN A 97 8.87 -8.01 -9.18
CA ASN A 97 10.31 -8.10 -9.40
C ASN A 97 10.72 -8.94 -10.63
N GLU A 98 10.27 -10.20 -10.70
CA GLU A 98 10.88 -11.22 -11.57
C GLU A 98 10.05 -11.57 -12.81
N TYR A 99 8.72 -11.43 -12.75
CA TYR A 99 7.86 -11.86 -13.86
C TYR A 99 8.05 -11.03 -15.14
N HIS A 100 8.45 -9.76 -15.00
CA HIS A 100 8.58 -8.87 -16.13
C HIS A 100 9.99 -8.97 -16.76
N PRO A 101 10.13 -9.51 -17.99
CA PRO A 101 11.43 -9.90 -18.57
C PRO A 101 12.37 -8.71 -18.84
N ALA A 102 11.87 -7.48 -18.75
CA ALA A 102 12.63 -6.27 -18.99
C ALA A 102 13.04 -5.53 -17.70
N GLY A 103 12.67 -6.05 -16.52
CA GLY A 103 13.07 -5.52 -15.21
C GLY A 103 11.90 -5.30 -14.25
N PRO A 104 12.20 -5.01 -12.97
CA PRO A 104 11.19 -4.87 -11.92
C PRO A 104 10.38 -3.59 -12.08
N TYR A 105 9.15 -3.62 -11.58
CA TYR A 105 8.39 -2.41 -11.26
C TYR A 105 8.93 -1.76 -9.99
N GLY A 106 8.66 -0.49 -9.75
CA GLY A 106 9.17 0.18 -8.56
C GLY A 106 8.62 1.58 -8.35
N VAL A 107 9.31 2.36 -7.52
CA VAL A 107 8.99 3.75 -7.24
C VAL A 107 10.20 4.63 -7.49
N ILE A 108 10.00 5.79 -8.12
CA ILE A 108 11.03 6.83 -8.26
C ILE A 108 10.57 8.08 -7.53
N VAL A 109 11.42 8.58 -6.63
CA VAL A 109 11.19 9.81 -5.87
C VAL A 109 12.10 10.91 -6.42
N PHE A 110 11.47 12.00 -6.86
CA PHE A 110 12.13 13.22 -7.29
C PHE A 110 12.01 14.30 -6.21
N LYS A 111 12.88 15.29 -6.25
CA LYS A 111 12.76 16.47 -5.41
C LYS A 111 11.49 17.27 -5.78
N ASP A 112 11.30 17.52 -7.06
CA ASP A 112 10.24 18.37 -7.59
C ASP A 112 9.82 17.94 -9.02
N ASN A 113 8.78 18.60 -9.54
CA ASN A 113 8.24 18.31 -10.88
C ASN A 113 9.20 18.71 -12.02
N GLU A 114 10.09 19.67 -11.79
CA GLU A 114 11.07 20.10 -12.79
C GLU A 114 12.09 18.98 -13.03
N GLU A 115 12.62 18.40 -11.95
CA GLU A 115 13.55 17.27 -12.02
C GLU A 115 12.93 16.06 -12.73
N LYS A 116 11.71 15.70 -12.35
CA LYS A 116 10.93 14.64 -13.01
C LYS A 116 10.78 14.89 -14.51
N SER A 117 10.29 16.07 -14.87
CA SER A 117 10.04 16.44 -16.28
C SER A 117 11.32 16.48 -17.12
N ASN A 118 12.44 16.87 -16.51
CA ASN A 118 13.73 16.90 -17.17
C ASN A 118 14.25 15.50 -17.50
N LEU A 119 14.09 14.54 -16.58
CA LEU A 119 14.38 13.14 -16.85
C LEU A 119 13.51 12.63 -17.99
N GLU A 120 12.18 12.80 -17.90
CA GLU A 120 11.22 12.29 -18.88
C GLU A 120 11.50 12.75 -20.31
N ARG A 121 11.86 14.03 -20.48
CA ARG A 121 12.23 14.61 -21.79
C ARG A 121 13.52 14.04 -22.36
N GLY A 122 14.43 13.58 -21.50
CA GLY A 122 15.73 13.02 -21.88
C GLY A 122 15.68 11.55 -22.27
N LEU A 123 14.59 10.83 -21.98
CA LEU A 123 14.49 9.40 -22.25
C LEU A 123 14.27 9.11 -23.74
N THR A 124 14.97 8.08 -24.24
CA THR A 124 14.61 7.43 -25.49
C THR A 124 13.29 6.65 -25.35
N SER A 125 12.70 6.21 -26.46
CA SER A 125 11.44 5.44 -26.41
C SER A 125 11.54 4.15 -25.58
N SER A 126 12.67 3.42 -25.66
CA SER A 126 12.87 2.20 -24.86
C SER A 126 13.04 2.53 -23.37
N GLN A 127 13.76 3.60 -23.05
CA GLN A 127 13.93 4.06 -21.67
C GLN A 127 12.63 4.60 -21.09
N SER A 128 11.81 5.29 -21.88
CA SER A 128 10.47 5.75 -21.49
C SER A 128 9.54 4.57 -21.22
N THR A 129 9.64 3.49 -22.00
CA THR A 129 8.93 2.23 -21.72
C THR A 129 9.34 1.66 -20.36
N MET A 130 10.65 1.58 -20.08
CA MET A 130 11.16 1.13 -18.77
C MET A 130 10.70 2.05 -17.64
N TYR A 131 10.73 3.37 -17.85
CA TYR A 131 10.30 4.36 -16.87
C TYR A 131 8.81 4.24 -16.52
N SER A 132 7.96 3.85 -17.48
CA SER A 132 6.53 3.60 -17.25
C SER A 132 6.21 2.43 -16.29
N TRP A 133 7.23 1.67 -15.88
CA TRP A 133 7.13 0.62 -14.87
C TRP A 133 7.25 1.15 -13.45
N PHE A 134 7.55 2.44 -13.30
CA PHE A 134 7.70 3.08 -12.00
C PHE A 134 6.52 3.97 -11.70
N GLU A 135 6.01 3.87 -10.48
CA GLU A 135 5.23 4.95 -9.90
C GLU A 135 6.18 6.10 -9.54
N THR A 136 5.74 7.33 -9.68
CA THR A 136 6.60 8.51 -9.50
C THR A 136 6.03 9.43 -8.44
N LEU A 137 6.90 9.93 -7.57
CA LEU A 137 6.56 10.84 -6.48
C LEU A 137 7.50 12.04 -6.52
N THR A 138 7.01 13.19 -6.06
CA THR A 138 7.81 14.39 -5.80
C THR A 138 7.77 14.72 -4.30
N VAL A 139 8.90 15.10 -3.71
CA VAL A 139 8.94 15.51 -2.29
C VAL A 139 8.09 16.75 -2.06
N GLU A 140 8.10 17.70 -3.00
CA GLU A 140 7.33 18.95 -2.91
C GLU A 140 5.82 18.72 -2.72
N ASN A 141 5.23 17.78 -3.47
CA ASN A 141 3.77 17.63 -3.54
C ASN A 141 3.25 16.37 -2.85
N ASP A 142 4.01 15.28 -2.93
CA ASP A 142 3.48 13.94 -2.69
C ASP A 142 3.96 13.33 -1.38
N VAL A 143 5.24 13.51 -1.02
CA VAL A 143 5.85 12.87 0.16
C VAL A 143 5.65 13.75 1.40
N LYS A 144 4.71 13.37 2.27
CA LYS A 144 4.37 14.14 3.48
C LYS A 144 4.34 13.26 4.73
N SER A 145 5.51 12.78 5.15
CA SER A 145 5.66 11.88 6.30
C SER A 145 4.96 12.34 7.58
N SER A 146 4.97 13.65 7.87
CA SER A 146 4.31 14.23 9.05
C SER A 146 2.79 14.05 9.11
N CYS A 147 2.13 13.73 7.99
CA CYS A 147 0.68 13.50 7.92
C CYS A 147 0.31 12.19 7.21
N SER A 148 1.20 11.19 7.30
CA SER A 148 0.91 9.85 6.83
C SER A 148 0.00 9.06 7.78
N GLY A 149 -0.64 8.01 7.27
CA GLY A 149 -1.55 7.15 8.01
C GLY A 149 -2.67 7.94 8.73
N LYS A 150 -2.91 7.62 10.01
CA LYS A 150 -3.96 8.26 10.83
C LYS A 150 -3.72 9.74 11.13
N SER A 151 -2.54 10.27 10.80
CA SER A 151 -2.23 11.71 10.89
C SER A 151 -2.76 12.50 9.68
N ALA A 152 -3.35 11.82 8.70
CA ALA A 152 -4.01 12.44 7.55
C ALA A 152 -5.15 13.36 7.99
N SER A 153 -5.34 14.44 7.23
CA SER A 153 -6.40 15.44 7.42
C SER A 153 -6.83 16.02 6.09
N ASN A 154 -7.83 16.93 6.11
CA ASN A 154 -8.28 17.62 4.88
C ASN A 154 -7.17 18.44 4.22
N SER A 155 -6.28 19.06 5.00
CA SER A 155 -5.24 19.97 4.50
C SER A 155 -3.87 19.33 4.37
N CYS A 156 -3.70 18.07 4.81
CA CYS A 156 -2.43 17.37 4.73
C CYS A 156 -2.67 15.88 4.51
N PHE A 157 -2.15 15.39 3.38
CA PHE A 157 -2.25 14.00 2.98
C PHE A 157 -0.96 13.56 2.28
N ASP A 158 -0.50 12.37 2.63
CA ASP A 158 0.70 11.75 2.07
C ASP A 158 0.33 10.86 0.88
N GLU A 159 0.62 11.33 -0.34
CA GLU A 159 0.32 10.64 -1.59
C GLU A 159 1.17 9.39 -1.78
N THR A 160 2.24 9.22 -0.98
CA THR A 160 3.02 7.99 -0.92
C THR A 160 2.15 6.76 -0.65
N LEU A 161 1.11 6.90 0.19
CA LEU A 161 0.14 5.84 0.48
C LEU A 161 -0.58 5.35 -0.78
N ARG A 162 -0.96 6.28 -1.67
CA ARG A 162 -1.68 5.97 -2.91
C ARG A 162 -0.75 5.40 -3.96
N SER A 163 0.40 6.03 -4.19
CA SER A 163 1.32 5.60 -5.25
C SER A 163 1.90 4.21 -4.98
N THR A 164 2.31 3.92 -3.75
CA THR A 164 2.79 2.58 -3.38
C THR A 164 1.68 1.53 -3.44
N PHE A 165 0.46 1.85 -2.99
CA PHE A 165 -0.69 0.97 -3.16
C PHE A 165 -1.03 0.72 -4.63
N ASN A 166 -0.96 1.74 -5.49
CA ASN A 166 -1.19 1.59 -6.93
C ASN A 166 -0.16 0.66 -7.58
N LEU A 167 1.11 0.74 -7.17
CA LEU A 167 2.13 -0.20 -7.63
C LEU A 167 1.70 -1.64 -7.32
N ILE A 168 1.36 -1.91 -6.06
CA ILE A 168 0.98 -3.25 -5.57
C ILE A 168 -0.31 -3.74 -6.23
N SER A 169 -1.38 -2.95 -6.16
CA SER A 169 -2.71 -3.34 -6.65
C SER A 169 -2.72 -3.56 -8.15
N ARG A 170 -2.09 -2.67 -8.94
CA ARG A 170 -2.16 -2.73 -10.41
C ARG A 170 -1.16 -3.67 -11.03
N ARG A 171 0.09 -3.61 -10.56
CA ARG A 171 1.21 -4.36 -11.17
C ARG A 171 1.41 -5.70 -10.48
N GLY A 172 1.01 -5.83 -9.22
CA GLY A 172 1.01 -7.09 -8.47
C GLY A 172 -0.34 -7.80 -8.53
N LEU A 173 -1.27 -7.41 -7.66
CA LEU A 173 -2.53 -8.13 -7.43
C LEU A 173 -3.38 -8.30 -8.69
N ALA A 174 -3.61 -7.25 -9.48
CA ALA A 174 -4.38 -7.32 -10.72
C ALA A 174 -3.71 -8.17 -11.80
N SER A 175 -2.39 -8.32 -11.77
CA SER A 175 -1.66 -9.18 -12.70
C SER A 175 -1.75 -10.66 -12.32
N ILE A 176 -1.83 -10.97 -11.03
CA ILE A 176 -1.96 -12.34 -10.51
C ILE A 176 -3.43 -12.79 -10.50
N SER A 177 -4.33 -11.91 -10.10
CA SER A 177 -5.76 -12.14 -9.93
C SER A 177 -6.56 -11.03 -10.60
N SER A 178 -6.58 -11.05 -11.94
CA SER A 178 -7.35 -10.06 -12.72
C SER A 178 -8.86 -10.17 -12.52
N SER A 179 -9.37 -11.32 -12.08
CA SER A 179 -10.78 -11.51 -11.71
C SER A 179 -11.15 -10.81 -10.41
N ASN A 180 -10.22 -10.61 -9.47
CA ASN A 180 -10.52 -9.92 -8.21
C ASN A 180 -10.12 -8.45 -8.31
N TRP A 181 -8.88 -8.18 -8.70
CA TRP A 181 -8.23 -6.86 -8.61
C TRP A 181 -8.13 -6.11 -9.94
N GLY A 182 -8.62 -6.68 -11.03
CA GLY A 182 -8.53 -6.05 -12.35
C GLY A 182 -9.26 -4.71 -12.45
N GLU A 183 -8.70 -3.75 -13.19
CA GLU A 183 -9.31 -2.45 -13.47
C GLU A 183 -10.32 -2.51 -14.65
N GLN A 184 -10.96 -3.66 -14.84
CA GLN A 184 -11.91 -3.91 -15.90
C GLN A 184 -13.25 -4.42 -15.35
N LYS A 185 -14.30 -4.24 -16.13
CA LYS A 185 -15.64 -4.75 -15.81
C LYS A 185 -15.60 -6.24 -15.44
N TYR A 186 -16.42 -6.63 -14.47
CA TYR A 186 -16.57 -8.00 -13.95
C TYR A 186 -15.40 -8.50 -13.10
N SER A 187 -14.46 -7.63 -12.73
CA SER A 187 -13.62 -7.95 -11.57
C SER A 187 -14.41 -7.71 -10.29
N THR A 188 -14.09 -8.43 -9.21
CA THR A 188 -14.76 -8.26 -7.92
C THR A 188 -14.71 -6.81 -7.44
N ILE A 189 -13.56 -6.14 -7.50
CA ILE A 189 -13.44 -4.73 -7.10
C ILE A 189 -14.28 -3.82 -8.00
N ALA A 190 -14.32 -4.08 -9.31
CA ALA A 190 -15.11 -3.26 -10.22
C ALA A 190 -16.62 -3.44 -9.99
N ASP A 191 -17.06 -4.65 -9.68
CA ASP A 191 -18.46 -4.94 -9.35
C ASP A 191 -18.86 -4.26 -8.02
N GLU A 192 -18.00 -4.30 -6.99
CA GLU A 192 -18.22 -3.58 -5.73
C GLU A 192 -18.23 -2.05 -5.93
N MET A 193 -17.33 -1.52 -6.77
CA MET A 193 -17.35 -0.11 -7.15
C MET A 193 -18.65 0.26 -7.86
N ASP A 194 -19.13 -0.59 -8.76
CA ASP A 194 -20.37 -0.37 -9.49
C ASP A 194 -21.56 -0.34 -8.52
N VAL A 195 -21.61 -1.21 -7.51
CA VAL A 195 -22.60 -1.10 -6.41
C VAL A 195 -22.47 0.25 -5.69
N ALA A 196 -21.25 0.64 -5.30
CA ALA A 196 -20.99 1.85 -4.54
C ALA A 196 -21.39 3.15 -5.26
N ARG A 197 -21.46 3.15 -6.60
CA ARG A 197 -21.82 4.33 -7.39
C ARG A 197 -23.20 4.25 -8.05
N GLY A 198 -24.01 3.25 -7.69
CA GLY A 198 -25.39 3.08 -8.14
C GLY A 198 -25.55 2.37 -9.50
N GLY A 199 -24.56 1.58 -9.90
CA GLY A 199 -24.59 0.67 -11.05
C GLY A 199 -23.41 0.81 -12.01
N TYR A 200 -23.33 -0.10 -12.98
CA TYR A 200 -22.32 -0.07 -14.03
C TYR A 200 -22.50 1.11 -14.98
N MET A 201 -21.47 1.95 -15.10
CA MET A 201 -21.40 3.09 -16.01
C MET A 201 -20.02 3.17 -16.65
N THR A 202 -19.91 3.00 -17.97
CA THR A 202 -18.61 3.06 -18.66
C THR A 202 -17.97 4.45 -18.52
N ASN A 203 -18.78 5.51 -18.58
CA ASN A 203 -18.36 6.89 -18.37
C ASN A 203 -19.08 7.45 -17.13
N PRO A 204 -18.42 8.28 -16.31
CA PRO A 204 -19.09 9.00 -15.24
C PRO A 204 -20.31 9.77 -15.76
N PRO A 205 -21.46 9.72 -15.07
CA PRO A 205 -22.60 10.55 -15.39
C PRO A 205 -22.37 12.00 -14.92
N SER A 206 -23.13 12.96 -15.46
CA SER A 206 -23.13 14.33 -14.94
C SER A 206 -23.74 14.45 -13.54
N THR A 207 -24.52 13.44 -13.13
CA THR A 207 -25.13 13.34 -11.81
C THR A 207 -25.22 11.86 -11.44
N TYR A 208 -24.61 11.50 -10.32
CA TYR A 208 -24.71 10.14 -9.76
C TYR A 208 -26.05 9.97 -9.02
N PRO A 209 -26.53 8.73 -8.82
CA PRO A 209 -27.68 8.44 -7.96
C PRO A 209 -27.50 9.02 -6.55
N ASP A 210 -28.58 9.46 -5.91
CA ASP A 210 -28.54 10.12 -4.59
C ASP A 210 -27.94 9.20 -3.49
N ASP A 211 -28.12 7.88 -3.64
CA ASP A 211 -27.60 6.86 -2.75
C ASP A 211 -26.15 6.43 -3.06
N ALA A 212 -25.51 6.98 -4.10
CA ALA A 212 -24.10 6.71 -4.40
C ALA A 212 -23.21 7.09 -3.21
N VAL A 213 -22.27 6.22 -2.88
CA VAL A 213 -21.31 6.36 -1.78
C VAL A 213 -19.87 6.50 -2.26
N PHE A 214 -19.66 6.31 -3.56
CA PHE A 214 -18.43 6.61 -4.31
C PHE A 214 -18.78 7.41 -5.59
N THR A 215 -18.22 8.61 -5.74
CA THR A 215 -18.37 9.44 -6.96
C THR A 215 -17.05 10.09 -7.35
N ASP A 216 -16.75 10.07 -8.65
CA ASP A 216 -15.60 10.78 -9.22
C ASP A 216 -15.85 11.04 -10.73
N PRO A 217 -16.36 12.24 -11.09
CA PRO A 217 -16.74 12.54 -12.47
C PRO A 217 -15.55 12.78 -13.40
N ASP A 218 -14.34 12.96 -12.87
CA ASP A 218 -13.16 13.36 -13.65
C ASP A 218 -12.33 12.15 -14.12
N LEU A 219 -12.62 10.95 -13.60
CA LEU A 219 -11.85 9.73 -13.85
C LEU A 219 -12.55 8.75 -14.81
N GLY A 220 -11.76 8.09 -15.66
CA GLY A 220 -12.25 6.96 -16.46
C GLY A 220 -12.58 5.73 -15.59
N TYR A 221 -13.33 4.76 -16.12
CA TYR A 221 -13.75 3.56 -15.37
C TYR A 221 -12.60 2.85 -14.66
N ALA A 222 -11.50 2.54 -15.37
CA ALA A 222 -10.34 1.85 -14.81
C ALA A 222 -9.67 2.64 -13.66
N GLU A 223 -9.65 3.97 -13.76
CA GLU A 223 -9.10 4.85 -12.73
C GLU A 223 -10.04 4.95 -11.53
N GLN A 224 -11.36 4.97 -11.76
CA GLN A 224 -12.35 4.86 -10.70
C GLN A 224 -12.20 3.55 -9.92
N VAL A 225 -12.02 2.40 -10.60
CA VAL A 225 -11.80 1.09 -9.93
C VAL A 225 -10.58 1.15 -9.02
N ARG A 226 -9.48 1.73 -9.52
CA ARG A 226 -8.24 1.91 -8.75
C ARG A 226 -8.44 2.81 -7.53
N MET A 227 -9.09 3.96 -7.70
CA MET A 227 -9.36 4.88 -6.60
C MET A 227 -10.32 4.29 -5.57
N PHE A 228 -11.33 3.54 -6.02
CA PHE A 228 -12.25 2.81 -5.16
C PHE A 228 -11.52 1.77 -4.31
N ALA A 229 -10.64 0.95 -4.92
CA ALA A 229 -9.81 -0.02 -4.20
C ALA A 229 -8.95 0.68 -3.13
N TYR A 230 -8.28 1.76 -3.52
CA TYR A 230 -7.45 2.54 -2.63
C TYR A 230 -8.22 3.10 -1.44
N TYR A 231 -9.34 3.79 -1.69
CA TYR A 231 -10.17 4.37 -0.63
C TYR A 231 -10.79 3.30 0.27
N SER A 232 -11.16 2.15 -0.28
CA SER A 232 -11.68 1.01 0.49
C SER A 232 -10.64 0.51 1.49
N VAL A 233 -9.44 0.16 1.02
CA VAL A 233 -8.35 -0.34 1.88
C VAL A 233 -7.95 0.69 2.93
N THR A 234 -7.71 1.93 2.52
CA THR A 234 -7.29 2.99 3.45
C THR A 234 -8.38 3.40 4.45
N SER A 235 -9.66 3.23 4.11
CA SER A 235 -10.77 3.39 5.06
C SER A 235 -10.83 2.27 6.09
N MET A 236 -10.56 1.02 5.69
CA MET A 236 -10.40 -0.10 6.61
C MET A 236 -9.22 0.05 7.56
N LEU A 237 -8.18 0.78 7.15
CA LEU A 237 -7.06 1.16 8.01
C LEU A 237 -7.37 2.40 8.90
N GLY A 238 -8.52 3.04 8.70
CA GLY A 238 -8.95 4.23 9.44
C GLY A 238 -8.21 5.51 9.06
N ILE A 239 -7.58 5.56 7.88
CA ILE A 239 -6.80 6.71 7.41
C ILE A 239 -7.71 7.92 7.12
N HIS A 240 -8.96 7.68 6.71
CA HIS A 240 -9.91 8.74 6.34
C HIS A 240 -10.82 9.21 7.48
N GLU A 241 -10.65 8.72 8.71
CA GLU A 241 -11.54 9.09 9.83
C GLU A 241 -11.54 10.60 10.10
N ASN A 242 -10.37 11.23 9.95
CA ASN A 242 -10.15 12.66 10.14
C ASN A 242 -10.10 13.44 8.81
N ARG A 243 -10.47 12.80 7.69
CA ARG A 243 -10.45 13.39 6.35
C ARG A 243 -11.81 13.28 5.67
N LYS A 244 -12.34 14.41 5.23
CA LYS A 244 -13.33 14.49 4.16
C LYS A 244 -12.55 14.49 2.85
N LEU A 245 -12.60 13.37 2.12
CA LEU A 245 -12.03 13.30 0.77
C LEU A 245 -12.70 14.38 -0.08
N TRP A 246 -11.90 15.22 -0.74
CA TRP A 246 -12.31 16.45 -1.46
C TRP A 246 -13.63 17.09 -0.96
N ALA A 247 -13.55 18.02 -0.01
CA ALA A 247 -14.51 19.11 -0.07
C ALA A 247 -14.05 19.98 -1.23
N ALA A 248 -14.88 20.22 -2.24
CA ALA A 248 -14.57 21.12 -3.35
C ALA A 248 -13.86 22.38 -2.81
N GLU A 249 -12.62 22.62 -3.23
CA GLU A 249 -12.00 23.91 -3.02
C GLU A 249 -12.90 24.93 -3.74
N ASP A 250 -13.28 25.99 -3.03
CA ASP A 250 -14.34 26.95 -3.36
C ASP A 250 -15.78 26.49 -3.08
N GLY A 251 -16.06 26.22 -1.81
CA GLY A 251 -17.27 26.78 -1.18
C GLY A 251 -18.62 26.32 -1.71
N ASP A 252 -18.79 25.04 -2.07
CA ASP A 252 -20.07 24.33 -1.88
C ASP A 252 -19.85 22.81 -2.10
N PRO A 253 -20.03 21.95 -1.09
CA PRO A 253 -20.00 20.50 -1.27
C PRO A 253 -21.17 19.97 -2.14
N CYS A 254 -22.05 20.85 -2.63
CA CYS A 254 -23.30 20.50 -3.29
C CYS A 254 -23.38 20.76 -4.80
N SER A 255 -22.35 21.28 -5.48
CA SER A 255 -22.53 21.77 -6.86
C SER A 255 -22.89 20.71 -7.94
N LEU A 256 -22.85 19.41 -7.63
CA LEU A 256 -23.29 18.31 -8.51
C LEU A 256 -24.55 17.56 -8.03
N SER A 257 -25.07 17.87 -6.83
CA SER A 257 -26.30 17.31 -6.26
C SER A 257 -27.27 18.46 -6.03
N LYS A 258 -28.43 18.47 -6.68
CA LYS A 258 -29.34 19.62 -6.61
C LYS A 258 -30.21 19.70 -5.33
N ASN A 259 -29.94 18.92 -4.27
CA ASN A 259 -30.94 18.65 -3.21
C ASN A 259 -30.42 18.62 -1.75
N ASN A 260 -29.39 19.38 -1.38
CA ASN A 260 -28.66 19.18 -0.12
C ASN A 260 -28.61 20.41 0.80
N ASP A 261 -29.70 21.18 0.85
CA ASP A 261 -29.98 22.21 1.88
C ASP A 261 -30.09 21.66 3.32
N ASN A 262 -29.82 20.37 3.57
CA ASN A 262 -30.06 19.67 4.85
C ASN A 262 -28.80 19.29 5.65
N GLY A 263 -27.59 19.66 5.20
CA GLY A 263 -26.35 19.35 5.93
C GLY A 263 -25.86 17.90 5.76
N GLU A 264 -26.17 17.26 4.64
CA GLU A 264 -25.69 15.92 4.29
C GLU A 264 -24.19 15.92 3.94
N ASP A 265 -23.50 14.82 4.29
CA ASP A 265 -22.08 14.59 3.95
C ASP A 265 -21.97 14.35 2.44
N CYS A 266 -21.70 15.40 1.66
CA CYS A 266 -21.54 15.32 0.20
C CYS A 266 -20.13 14.88 -0.20
N SER A 267 -19.49 14.10 0.66
CA SER A 267 -18.20 13.51 0.34
C SER A 267 -18.34 12.60 -0.89
N PRO A 268 -17.40 12.62 -1.85
CA PRO A 268 -17.22 11.55 -2.85
C PRO A 268 -17.41 10.17 -2.31
N TRP A 269 -16.91 10.00 -1.10
CA TRP A 269 -16.55 8.75 -0.48
C TRP A 269 -17.09 8.80 0.93
N LYS A 270 -18.22 8.13 1.12
CA LYS A 270 -18.93 8.10 2.40
C LYS A 270 -18.33 7.09 3.40
N PRO A 271 -17.81 5.90 3.01
CA PRO A 271 -17.36 4.91 3.97
C PRO A 271 -15.91 5.15 4.44
N ARG A 272 -15.71 6.23 5.19
CA ARG A 272 -14.38 6.78 5.56
C ARG A 272 -13.77 6.23 6.85
N SER A 273 -14.35 5.18 7.43
CA SER A 273 -13.82 4.48 8.61
C SER A 273 -14.07 2.98 8.49
N PRO A 274 -13.43 2.13 9.31
CA PRO A 274 -13.66 0.69 9.25
C PRO A 274 -15.12 0.34 9.57
N SER A 275 -15.70 1.02 10.57
CA SER A 275 -17.12 0.88 10.89
C SER A 275 -18.05 1.29 9.76
N LEU A 276 -17.78 2.43 9.10
CA LEU A 276 -18.61 2.90 7.99
C LEU A 276 -18.44 2.02 6.74
N MET A 277 -17.25 1.50 6.48
CA MET A 277 -17.03 0.50 5.42
C MET A 277 -17.89 -0.73 5.66
N LYS A 278 -17.86 -1.28 6.87
CA LYS A 278 -18.66 -2.46 7.23
C LYS A 278 -20.16 -2.21 7.13
N ASP A 279 -20.62 -1.00 7.47
CA ASP A 279 -22.05 -0.66 7.46
C ASP A 279 -22.56 -0.34 6.04
N ILE A 280 -21.76 0.36 5.22
CA ILE A 280 -22.18 0.88 3.91
C ILE A 280 -21.83 -0.09 2.77
N LEU A 281 -20.65 -0.72 2.84
CA LEU A 281 -20.13 -1.65 1.83
C LEU A 281 -19.67 -2.97 2.49
N PRO A 282 -20.59 -3.74 3.11
CA PRO A 282 -20.26 -4.95 3.86
C PRO A 282 -19.59 -6.03 3.00
N ASP A 283 -19.99 -6.16 1.73
CA ASP A 283 -19.44 -7.15 0.80
C ASP A 283 -18.00 -6.78 0.42
N MET A 284 -17.74 -5.53 0.04
CA MET A 284 -16.37 -5.01 -0.15
C MET A 284 -15.50 -5.15 1.11
N PHE A 285 -16.05 -4.87 2.30
CA PHE A 285 -15.32 -5.03 3.56
C PHE A 285 -14.91 -6.50 3.79
N THR A 286 -15.84 -7.42 3.57
CA THR A 286 -15.60 -8.87 3.69
C THR A 286 -14.60 -9.35 2.64
N PHE A 287 -14.74 -8.90 1.39
CA PHE A 287 -13.80 -9.21 0.31
C PHE A 287 -12.37 -8.81 0.70
N LEU A 288 -12.18 -7.60 1.23
CA LEU A 288 -10.87 -7.14 1.67
C LEU A 288 -10.36 -7.90 2.90
N GLU A 289 -11.22 -8.22 3.88
CA GLU A 289 -10.82 -9.07 5.01
C GLU A 289 -10.35 -10.44 4.53
N ASP A 290 -11.10 -11.11 3.65
CA ASP A 290 -10.77 -12.46 3.17
C ASP A 290 -9.54 -12.45 2.26
N ASP A 291 -9.47 -11.56 1.28
CA ASP A 291 -8.41 -11.56 0.27
C ASP A 291 -7.07 -11.10 0.88
N LEU A 292 -7.07 -10.07 1.73
CA LEU A 292 -5.85 -9.59 2.40
C LEU A 292 -5.44 -10.47 3.60
N SER A 293 -6.36 -11.19 4.24
CA SER A 293 -6.00 -12.11 5.33
C SER A 293 -5.48 -13.46 4.83
N HIS A 294 -5.93 -13.94 3.67
CA HIS A 294 -5.36 -15.15 3.06
C HIS A 294 -3.92 -14.95 2.60
N THR A 295 -3.49 -13.70 2.46
CA THR A 295 -2.12 -13.30 2.21
C THR A 295 -1.18 -13.57 3.41
N LEU A 296 -1.70 -13.73 4.63
CA LEU A 296 -0.93 -13.86 5.88
C LEU A 296 -0.36 -15.26 6.15
N GLN A 297 -0.30 -16.15 5.15
CA GLN A 297 0.22 -17.52 5.32
C GLN A 297 1.62 -17.70 4.73
N CYS A 298 2.56 -16.82 5.09
CA CYS A 298 3.98 -17.08 4.84
C CYS A 298 4.65 -17.69 6.07
N VAL A 299 4.80 -19.01 6.11
CA VAL A 299 5.86 -19.63 6.90
C VAL A 299 7.13 -19.49 6.08
N CYS A 300 8.12 -18.71 6.55
CA CYS A 300 9.39 -18.56 5.85
C CYS A 300 10.02 -19.96 5.59
N GLY A 301 9.87 -20.45 4.36
CA GLY A 301 10.32 -21.78 3.97
C GLY A 301 11.85 -21.90 4.01
N GLU A 302 12.34 -22.72 4.95
CA GLU A 302 13.65 -23.38 5.01
C GLU A 302 14.84 -22.70 4.30
N VAL A 303 15.36 -21.64 4.92
CA VAL A 303 16.77 -21.68 5.37
C VAL A 303 16.68 -21.83 6.89
N GLY A 304 16.89 -23.06 7.38
CA GLY A 304 16.48 -23.53 8.70
C GLY A 304 16.57 -22.51 9.85
N GLY A 305 15.41 -22.03 10.28
CA GLY A 305 15.21 -21.22 11.47
C GLY A 305 13.81 -20.63 11.46
N LYS A 306 13.01 -20.89 12.51
CA LYS A 306 11.72 -20.19 12.70
C LYS A 306 11.99 -18.68 12.72
N ALA A 307 11.27 -17.92 11.91
CA ALA A 307 11.36 -16.46 11.91
C ALA A 307 10.75 -15.90 13.22
N PRO A 308 11.48 -15.06 13.96
CA PRO A 308 10.95 -14.21 15.04
C PRO A 308 10.14 -13.05 14.46
N ASP A 309 9.03 -12.68 15.12
CA ASP A 309 8.32 -11.40 14.89
C ASP A 309 9.34 -10.27 14.68
N GLY A 310 9.28 -9.55 13.56
CA GLY A 310 10.19 -8.47 13.21
C GLY A 310 9.60 -7.09 13.56
N VAL A 311 10.41 -6.06 13.42
CA VAL A 311 10.03 -4.64 13.41
C VAL A 311 10.94 -4.02 12.38
N TYR A 312 10.39 -3.30 11.41
CA TYR A 312 11.19 -2.61 10.42
C TYR A 312 12.07 -1.53 11.06
N GLN A 313 13.40 -1.66 10.93
CA GLN A 313 14.31 -0.54 11.16
C GLN A 313 14.92 -0.16 9.82
N ILE A 314 14.33 0.86 9.20
CA ILE A 314 14.99 1.57 8.13
C ILE A 314 15.91 2.58 8.82
N GLU A 315 17.22 2.29 8.91
CA GLU A 315 18.20 3.07 9.71
C GLU A 315 17.93 4.59 9.70
N GLY A 316 17.39 5.13 10.80
CA GLY A 316 17.15 6.56 11.00
C GLY A 316 15.72 7.08 10.75
N GLY A 317 14.74 6.22 10.44
CA GLY A 317 13.32 6.57 10.49
C GLY A 317 12.74 6.35 11.88
N LYS A 318 11.98 7.32 12.40
CA LYS A 318 11.10 7.14 13.56
C LYS A 318 9.71 6.74 13.08
#